data_AF-A0A828LUM8-F1
#
_entry.id   AF-A0A828LUM8-F1
#
_cell.length_a   1.000
_cell.length_b   1.000
_cell.length_c   1.000
_cell.angle_alpha   90.00
_cell.angle_beta   90.00
_cell.angle_gamma   90.00
#
_symmetry.space_group_name_H-M   'P 1'
#
loop_
_entity.id
_entity.type
_entity.pdbx_description
1 polymer ?
#
loop_
_entity_poly.entity_id
_entity_poly.type
_entity_poly.pdbx_seq_one_letter_code
_entity_poly.pdbx_strand_id
1 'polypeptide(L)'
;MSQKYLIRIAELESQLRQKDQQLSLVEETEAFLRSALARAEEKIEEDEREIEHLRAQIEKLHRMLFGTRSEKLRREVELAEALLKQREQDSDRYSGREDDPQVPRQLRQSRHRRPLPAHLPREIHRLEPEESCCPECGGELDYLGEVSAEQLELVSSALKVIRTERVKKACTKCDCIVEAPAPSRPIERGIAGPGLLARVLTGKYCEHLPLYRQSEIFARQGVELSRALLSNWVDACCQLMTPVNDALYRYVMNTRKIHTDDTPVKVLAPGQKKAKTGRIWTYVRDDRNVGSSSPPAVWFAYSPNRQGKHPEQHLRPFRGILQADAFTGYDRLFSAEREGGALTEVACWAHARRKIHDVYISSKSATAEEALKRISELYAIEDEIRGLPESERLAVRQQRSKVLLTSLHEWMVEKNGTLSKKSRLGEAFSYVLNQWDALCYYSDDGLAEADNNAAERALRAVCLGKKNFMFFGSDHGGERGALLYGLIGTCRLNGIDPEAYLRHILSVLPEWP
;
A
#
# COMPACT_ATOMS: atom_id res chain seq x y z
N MET A 1 -86.95 -10.57 64.19
CA MET A 1 -85.56 -10.17 63.89
C MET A 1 -85.45 -8.67 64.13
N SER A 2 -84.64 -8.24 65.10
CA SER A 2 -84.58 -6.84 65.52
C SER A 2 -84.07 -5.95 64.39
N GLN A 3 -84.74 -4.81 64.16
CA GLN A 3 -84.43 -3.80 63.15
C GLN A 3 -82.95 -3.35 63.17
N LYS A 4 -82.27 -3.48 64.31
CA LYS A 4 -80.82 -3.27 64.47
C LYS A 4 -79.94 -4.22 63.64
N TYR A 5 -80.33 -5.49 63.46
CA TYR A 5 -79.54 -6.46 62.70
C TYR A 5 -79.58 -6.20 61.19
N LEU A 6 -80.75 -5.80 60.66
CA LEU A 6 -80.89 -5.45 59.24
C LEU A 6 -80.09 -4.19 58.88
N ILE A 7 -80.06 -3.20 59.77
CA ILE A 7 -79.24 -1.99 59.60
C ILE A 7 -77.74 -2.36 59.59
N ARG A 8 -77.31 -3.25 60.49
CA ARG A 8 -75.91 -3.69 60.56
C ARG A 8 -75.47 -4.48 59.33
N ILE A 9 -76.34 -5.33 58.78
CA ILE A 9 -76.07 -6.06 57.54
C ILE A 9 -75.97 -5.09 56.36
N ALA A 10 -76.89 -4.12 56.24
CA ALA A 10 -76.84 -3.11 55.18
C ALA A 10 -75.58 -2.23 55.27
N GLU A 11 -75.12 -1.87 56.47
CA GLU A 11 -73.83 -1.18 56.69
C GLU A 11 -72.65 -2.03 56.22
N LEU A 12 -72.62 -3.32 56.59
CA LEU A 12 -71.54 -4.23 56.21
C LEU A 12 -71.51 -4.47 54.69
N GLU A 13 -72.67 -4.63 54.04
CA GLU A 13 -72.75 -4.75 52.58
C GLU A 13 -72.31 -3.46 51.87
N SER A 14 -72.62 -2.29 52.42
CA SER A 14 -72.12 -1.02 51.91
C SER A 14 -70.60 -0.91 52.04
N GLN A 15 -70.04 -1.35 53.18
CA GLN A 15 -68.59 -1.38 53.39
C GLN A 15 -67.89 -2.39 52.47
N LEU A 16 -68.52 -3.54 52.21
CA LEU A 16 -68.00 -4.55 51.28
C LEU A 16 -67.95 -3.99 49.86
N ARG A 17 -69.05 -3.39 49.38
CA ARG A 17 -69.11 -2.73 48.07
C ARG A 17 -68.06 -1.63 47.93
N GLN A 18 -67.84 -0.83 48.98
CA GLN A 18 -66.82 0.20 48.98
C GLN A 18 -65.39 -0.38 48.91
N LYS A 19 -65.15 -1.51 49.58
CA LYS A 19 -63.86 -2.20 49.51
C LYS A 19 -63.62 -2.89 48.16
N ASP A 20 -64.64 -3.50 47.57
CA ASP A 20 -64.54 -4.10 46.24
C ASP A 20 -64.25 -3.05 45.17
N GLN A 21 -64.86 -1.86 45.30
CA GLN A 21 -64.58 -0.73 44.42
C GLN A 21 -63.16 -0.18 44.61
N GLN A 22 -62.65 -0.15 45.84
CA GLN A 22 -61.24 0.19 46.11
C GLN A 22 -60.27 -0.87 45.55
N LEU A 23 -60.60 -2.15 45.66
CA LEU A 23 -59.77 -3.24 45.15
C LEU A 23 -59.65 -3.19 43.62
N SER A 24 -60.77 -2.99 42.93
CA SER A 24 -60.81 -2.79 41.47
C SER A 24 -59.94 -1.61 41.02
N LEU A 25 -59.96 -0.49 41.75
CA LEU A 25 -59.13 0.67 41.45
C LEU A 25 -57.63 0.38 41.65
N VAL A 26 -57.29 -0.41 42.68
CA VAL A 26 -55.91 -0.85 42.93
C VAL A 26 -55.42 -1.78 41.81
N GLU A 27 -56.25 -2.71 41.34
CA GLU A 27 -55.90 -3.62 40.24
C GLU A 27 -55.67 -2.88 38.92
N GLU A 28 -56.52 -1.89 38.60
CA GLU A 28 -56.34 -1.04 37.42
C GLU A 28 -55.06 -0.20 37.49
N THR A 29 -54.76 0.37 38.67
CA THR A 29 -53.52 1.15 38.87
C THR A 29 -52.28 0.27 38.83
N GLU A 30 -52.33 -0.96 39.36
CA GLU A 30 -51.21 -1.91 39.28
C GLU A 30 -50.94 -2.33 37.83
N ALA A 31 -51.98 -2.62 37.05
CA ALA A 31 -51.85 -2.94 35.64
C ALA A 31 -51.25 -1.77 34.83
N PHE A 32 -51.70 -0.54 35.11
CA PHE A 32 -51.15 0.67 34.50
C PHE A 32 -49.67 0.87 34.86
N LEU A 33 -49.30 0.72 36.13
CA LEU A 33 -47.92 0.87 36.61
C LEU A 33 -47.00 -0.19 36.01
N ARG A 34 -47.43 -1.46 35.92
CA ARG A 34 -46.64 -2.52 35.27
C ARG A 34 -46.38 -2.23 33.79
N SER A 35 -47.39 -1.73 33.06
CA SER A 35 -47.25 -1.33 31.66
C SER A 35 -46.32 -0.13 31.48
N ALA A 36 -46.41 0.85 32.38
CA ALA A 36 -45.50 2.01 32.40
C ALA A 36 -44.06 1.60 32.72
N LEU A 37 -43.86 0.66 33.64
CA LEU A 37 -42.54 0.14 34.01
C LEU A 37 -41.87 -0.57 32.84
N ALA A 38 -42.60 -1.46 32.14
CA ALA A 38 -42.08 -2.17 30.97
C ALA A 38 -41.66 -1.22 29.84
N ARG A 39 -42.44 -0.15 29.57
CA ARG A 39 -42.07 0.88 28.59
C ARG A 39 -40.86 1.70 29.03
N ALA A 40 -40.71 1.94 30.33
CA ALA A 40 -39.55 2.64 30.86
C ALA A 40 -38.28 1.79 30.77
N GLU A 41 -38.37 0.48 31.05
CA GLU A 41 -37.26 -0.47 30.90
C GLU A 41 -36.82 -0.57 29.43
N GLU A 42 -37.75 -0.71 28.48
CA GLU A 42 -37.43 -0.77 27.05
C GLU A 42 -36.74 0.52 26.57
N LYS A 43 -37.18 1.67 27.07
CA LYS A 43 -36.56 2.97 26.77
C LYS A 43 -35.17 3.12 27.38
N ILE A 44 -34.97 2.65 28.62
CA ILE A 44 -33.65 2.64 29.25
C ILE A 44 -32.68 1.78 28.44
N GLU A 45 -33.11 0.60 27.98
CA GLU A 45 -32.26 -0.24 27.12
C GLU A 45 -31.94 0.42 25.77
N GLU A 46 -32.88 1.16 25.17
CA GLU A 46 -32.62 1.92 23.94
C GLU A 46 -31.64 3.08 24.16
N ASP A 47 -31.85 3.85 25.23
CA ASP A 47 -30.98 4.98 25.61
C ASP A 47 -29.56 4.48 25.98
N GLU A 48 -29.42 3.35 26.69
CA GLU A 48 -28.13 2.74 27.01
C GLU A 48 -27.36 2.30 25.76
N ARG A 49 -28.07 1.72 24.78
CA ARG A 49 -27.49 1.35 23.47
C ARG A 49 -27.02 2.58 22.70
N GLU A 50 -27.81 3.65 22.71
CA GLU A 50 -27.44 4.91 22.05
C GLU A 50 -26.25 5.59 22.74
N ILE A 51 -26.21 5.58 24.07
CA ILE A 51 -25.08 6.08 24.86
C ILE A 51 -23.80 5.30 24.54
N GLU A 52 -23.85 3.96 24.47
CA GLU A 52 -22.68 3.15 24.11
C GLU A 52 -22.21 3.45 22.68
N HIS A 53 -23.15 3.59 21.73
CA HIS A 53 -22.86 3.95 20.36
C HIS A 53 -22.18 5.33 20.25
N LEU A 54 -22.75 6.35 20.90
CA LEU A 54 -22.23 7.71 20.90
C LEU A 54 -20.87 7.79 21.62
N ARG A 55 -20.68 7.09 22.74
CA ARG A 55 -19.37 7.01 23.42
C ARG A 55 -18.31 6.40 22.52
N ALA A 56 -18.63 5.35 21.78
CA ALA A 56 -17.70 4.74 20.83
C ALA A 56 -17.41 5.66 19.63
N GLN A 57 -18.39 6.40 19.13
CA GLN A 57 -18.18 7.41 18.09
C GLN A 57 -17.30 8.56 18.58
N ILE A 58 -17.56 9.08 19.78
CA ILE A 58 -16.75 10.12 20.43
C ILE A 58 -15.32 9.61 20.63
N GLU A 59 -15.11 8.38 21.09
CA GLU A 59 -13.78 7.81 21.28
C GLU A 59 -13.06 7.57 19.95
N LYS A 60 -13.77 7.14 18.90
CA LYS A 60 -13.23 7.03 17.54
C LYS A 60 -12.84 8.40 16.98
N LEU A 61 -13.71 9.40 17.16
CA LEU A 61 -13.46 10.79 16.79
C LEU A 61 -12.31 11.36 17.62
N HIS A 62 -12.21 11.05 18.91
CA HIS A 62 -11.10 11.42 19.78
C HIS A 62 -9.81 10.74 19.35
N ARG A 63 -9.81 9.50 18.87
CA ARG A 63 -8.62 8.88 18.28
C ARG A 63 -8.25 9.54 16.94
N MET A 64 -9.24 9.93 16.14
CA MET A 64 -9.03 10.67 14.90
C MET A 64 -8.58 12.13 15.13
N LEU A 65 -9.04 12.79 16.20
CA LEU A 65 -8.73 14.18 16.55
C LEU A 65 -7.47 14.31 17.43
N PHE A 66 -7.31 13.45 18.44
CA PHE A 66 -6.30 13.52 19.50
C PHE A 66 -5.21 12.44 19.41
N GLY A 67 -5.39 11.37 18.61
CA GLY A 67 -4.27 10.50 18.20
C GLY A 67 -3.18 11.26 17.43
N THR A 68 -3.55 12.42 16.89
CA THR A 68 -2.68 13.54 16.51
C THR A 68 -2.91 14.66 17.52
N ARG A 69 -1.92 15.06 18.32
CA ARG A 69 -2.01 16.27 19.19
C ARG A 69 -2.14 17.55 18.33
N SER A 70 -3.33 17.77 17.79
CA SER A 70 -3.52 18.50 16.54
C SER A 70 -4.03 19.92 16.68
N GLU A 71 -4.43 20.46 17.85
CA GLU A 71 -4.94 21.85 17.85
C GLU A 71 -3.85 22.91 17.96
N LYS A 72 -2.84 22.71 18.82
CA LYS A 72 -1.69 23.61 18.88
C LYS A 72 -0.83 23.47 17.61
N LEU A 73 -0.65 22.24 17.15
CA LEU A 73 0.01 21.95 15.87
C LEU A 73 -0.84 22.37 14.67
N ARG A 74 -2.18 22.34 14.69
CA ARG A 74 -3.02 22.90 13.60
C ARG A 74 -2.89 24.39 13.52
N ARG A 75 -2.86 25.12 14.62
CA ARG A 75 -2.62 26.57 14.55
C ARG A 75 -1.22 26.87 14.01
N GLU A 76 -0.20 26.15 14.44
CA GLU A 76 1.17 26.30 13.92
C GLU A 76 1.28 25.85 12.44
N VAL A 77 0.58 24.78 12.05
CA VAL A 77 0.51 24.27 10.68
C VAL A 77 -0.35 25.16 9.79
N GLU A 78 -1.46 25.73 10.27
CA GLU A 78 -2.28 26.70 9.53
C GLU A 78 -1.51 28.01 9.34
N LEU A 79 -0.73 28.45 10.34
CA LEU A 79 0.16 29.60 10.20
C LEU A 79 1.30 29.29 9.22
N ALA A 80 1.89 28.09 9.30
CA ALA A 80 2.92 27.63 8.38
C ALA A 80 2.38 27.38 6.96
N GLU A 81 1.17 26.88 6.81
CA GLU A 81 0.43 26.67 5.56
C GLU A 81 0.01 28.01 4.95
N ALA A 82 -0.38 29.00 5.76
CA ALA A 82 -0.65 30.36 5.30
C ALA A 82 0.63 31.05 4.82
N LEU A 83 1.74 30.91 5.55
CA LEU A 83 3.07 31.38 5.12
C LEU A 83 3.57 30.65 3.87
N LEU A 84 3.32 29.33 3.76
CA LEU A 84 3.60 28.53 2.58
C LEU A 84 2.73 28.96 1.40
N LYS A 85 1.43 29.21 1.60
CA LYS A 85 0.53 29.74 0.57
C LYS A 85 0.94 31.11 0.10
N GLN A 86 1.41 31.97 1.01
CA GLN A 86 1.90 33.30 0.65
C GLN A 86 3.20 33.18 -0.15
N ARG A 87 4.12 32.29 0.22
CA ARG A 87 5.32 31.97 -0.56
C ARG A 87 5.03 31.23 -1.87
N GLU A 88 4.00 30.40 -1.91
CA GLU A 88 3.50 29.73 -3.11
C GLU A 88 2.80 30.73 -4.02
N GLN A 89 2.08 31.72 -3.51
CA GLN A 89 1.50 32.82 -4.28
C GLN A 89 2.56 33.78 -4.80
N ASP A 90 3.60 34.07 -4.02
CA ASP A 90 4.76 34.85 -4.47
C ASP A 90 5.60 34.05 -5.48
N SER A 91 5.70 32.72 -5.32
CA SER A 91 6.27 31.80 -6.31
C SER A 91 5.38 31.66 -7.54
N ASP A 92 4.06 31.69 -7.40
CA ASP A 92 3.09 31.58 -8.48
C ASP A 92 3.11 32.85 -9.33
N ARG A 93 3.30 34.01 -8.69
CA ARG A 93 3.55 35.31 -9.32
C ARG A 93 4.88 35.34 -10.08
N TYR A 94 5.83 34.47 -9.74
CA TYR A 94 7.06 34.22 -10.50
C TYR A 94 6.95 33.00 -11.46
N SER A 95 5.89 32.19 -11.35
CA SER A 95 5.71 30.96 -12.14
C SER A 95 4.97 31.15 -13.47
N GLY A 96 4.45 32.36 -13.74
CA GLY A 96 3.97 32.76 -15.07
C GLY A 96 3.18 31.68 -15.79
N ARG A 97 1.98 31.37 -15.28
CA ARG A 97 0.94 30.65 -16.03
C ARG A 97 -0.34 31.47 -16.06
N GLU A 98 -0.24 32.65 -16.66
CA GLU A 98 -1.39 33.22 -17.36
C GLU A 98 -1.44 32.63 -18.77
N ASP A 99 -2.66 32.56 -19.31
CA ASP A 99 -3.05 31.95 -20.58
C ASP A 99 -1.98 32.00 -21.69
N ASP A 100 -1.49 30.83 -22.12
CA ASP A 100 -0.93 30.71 -23.46
C ASP A 100 -2.11 30.60 -24.44
N PRO A 101 -2.36 31.60 -25.32
CA PRO A 101 -3.24 31.39 -26.47
C PRO A 101 -2.67 30.22 -27.28
N GLN A 102 -3.53 29.42 -27.91
CA GLN A 102 -3.09 28.33 -28.81
C GLN A 102 -2.11 28.86 -29.86
N VAL A 103 -0.81 28.75 -29.60
CA VAL A 103 0.22 29.06 -30.57
C VAL A 103 0.31 27.87 -31.52
N PRO A 104 0.21 28.07 -32.85
CA PRO A 104 0.42 27.00 -33.81
C PRO A 104 1.75 26.31 -33.55
N ARG A 105 1.74 24.99 -33.66
CA ARG A 105 2.87 24.09 -33.39
C ARG A 105 4.06 24.42 -34.31
N GLN A 106 4.84 25.45 -33.98
CA GLN A 106 6.10 25.74 -34.65
C GLN A 106 7.09 24.64 -34.29
N LEU A 107 7.70 24.05 -35.32
CA LEU A 107 8.83 23.12 -35.22
C LEU A 107 9.86 23.71 -34.25
N ARG A 108 10.04 23.06 -33.10
CA ARG A 108 10.96 23.51 -32.04
C ARG A 108 12.35 23.70 -32.62
N GLN A 109 12.80 24.95 -32.73
CA GLN A 109 14.23 25.25 -32.84
C GLN A 109 14.93 24.68 -31.60
N SER A 110 15.98 23.89 -31.81
CA SER A 110 16.75 23.24 -30.76
C SER A 110 17.40 24.30 -29.86
N ARG A 111 16.86 24.53 -28.65
CA ARG A 111 17.57 25.30 -27.62
C ARG A 111 18.90 24.60 -27.35
N HIS A 112 20.01 25.32 -27.48
CA HIS A 112 21.34 24.82 -27.19
C HIS A 112 21.43 24.27 -25.75
N ARG A 113 22.11 23.12 -25.63
CA ARG A 113 22.67 22.53 -24.40
C ARG A 113 23.16 23.60 -23.42
N ARG A 114 22.56 23.83 -22.24
CA ARG A 114 23.31 24.52 -21.18
C ARG A 114 24.51 23.64 -20.80
N PRO A 115 25.74 24.16 -20.77
CA PRO A 115 26.91 23.38 -20.38
C PRO A 115 26.79 22.95 -18.91
N LEU A 116 27.40 21.81 -18.56
CA LEU A 116 27.44 21.36 -17.16
C LEU A 116 28.35 22.29 -16.34
N PRO A 117 28.09 22.46 -15.02
CA PRO A 117 28.81 23.43 -14.21
C PRO A 117 30.33 23.22 -14.24
N ALA A 118 31.10 24.29 -14.47
CA ALA A 118 32.55 24.24 -14.69
C ALA A 118 33.35 23.80 -13.44
N HIS A 119 32.79 23.96 -12.24
CA HIS A 119 33.46 23.62 -10.98
C HIS A 119 33.51 22.12 -10.66
N LEU A 120 32.69 21.30 -11.34
CA LEU A 120 32.68 19.85 -11.10
C LEU A 120 33.95 19.18 -11.65
N PRO A 121 34.48 18.13 -11.00
CA PRO A 121 35.61 17.38 -11.55
C PRO A 121 35.22 16.69 -12.87
N ARG A 122 36.10 16.75 -13.88
CA ARG A 122 35.95 16.02 -15.15
C ARG A 122 36.82 14.77 -15.14
N GLU A 123 36.21 13.63 -15.42
CA GLU A 123 36.91 12.40 -15.77
C GLU A 123 36.82 12.21 -17.28
N ILE A 124 37.96 12.18 -17.96
CA ILE A 124 38.03 12.13 -19.42
C ILE A 124 38.26 10.68 -19.85
N HIS A 125 37.34 10.14 -20.65
CA HIS A 125 37.47 8.83 -21.29
C HIS A 125 37.68 9.04 -22.78
N ARG A 126 38.91 8.86 -23.24
CA ARG A 126 39.27 8.97 -24.65
C ARG A 126 39.16 7.60 -25.32
N LEU A 127 38.28 7.49 -26.31
CA LEU A 127 37.99 6.26 -27.05
C LEU A 127 38.59 6.36 -28.45
N GLU A 128 39.45 5.40 -28.76
CA GLU A 128 40.03 5.22 -30.10
C GLU A 128 39.11 4.33 -30.95
N PRO A 129 39.05 4.55 -32.28
CA PRO A 129 38.40 3.61 -33.21
C PRO A 129 38.97 2.19 -33.04
N GLU A 130 38.12 1.17 -33.17
CA GLU A 130 38.54 -0.23 -33.09
C GLU A 130 39.43 -0.63 -34.29
N GLU A 131 39.24 0.06 -35.42
CA GLU A 131 39.95 -0.18 -36.66
C GLU A 131 41.40 0.34 -36.59
N SER A 132 42.36 -0.57 -36.77
CA SER A 132 43.79 -0.22 -36.90
C SER A 132 44.17 0.24 -38.32
N CYS A 133 43.33 -0.01 -39.32
CA CYS A 133 43.51 0.38 -40.72
C CYS A 133 42.17 0.67 -41.39
N CYS A 134 42.18 1.37 -42.51
CA CYS A 134 40.96 1.74 -43.23
C CYS A 134 40.15 0.49 -43.64
N PRO A 135 38.86 0.39 -43.23
CA PRO A 135 38.04 -0.79 -43.52
C PRO A 135 37.73 -0.93 -45.02
N GLU A 136 37.83 0.15 -45.80
CA GLU A 136 37.52 0.13 -47.24
C GLU A 136 38.73 -0.22 -48.12
N CYS A 137 39.92 0.28 -47.78
CA CYS A 137 41.10 0.17 -48.65
C CYS A 137 42.37 -0.36 -47.98
N GLY A 138 42.33 -0.66 -46.67
CA GLY A 138 43.49 -1.10 -45.89
C GLY A 138 44.59 -0.05 -45.70
N GLY A 139 44.33 1.21 -46.07
CA GLY A 139 45.26 2.33 -45.87
C GLY A 139 45.45 2.74 -44.41
N GLU A 140 46.48 3.53 -44.15
CA GLU A 140 46.74 4.10 -42.82
C GLU A 140 45.68 5.14 -42.44
N LEU A 141 45.45 5.26 -41.13
CA LEU A 141 44.45 6.12 -40.52
C LEU A 141 45.13 7.22 -39.70
N ASP A 142 44.91 8.48 -40.09
CA ASP A 142 45.45 9.65 -39.41
C ASP A 142 44.38 10.37 -38.58
N TYR A 143 44.81 11.08 -37.54
CA TYR A 143 43.92 11.85 -36.67
C TYR A 143 43.20 12.96 -37.44
N LEU A 144 41.86 12.97 -37.38
CA LEU A 144 41.02 14.00 -37.99
C LEU A 144 40.48 14.98 -36.93
N GLY A 145 40.08 14.47 -35.77
CA GLY A 145 39.45 15.27 -34.73
C GLY A 145 38.83 14.42 -33.65
N GLU A 146 38.06 15.04 -32.76
CA GLU A 146 37.36 14.34 -31.69
C GLU A 146 35.96 14.90 -31.47
N VAL A 147 35.04 14.02 -31.07
CA VAL A 147 33.68 14.40 -30.66
C VAL A 147 33.53 14.11 -29.18
N SER A 148 33.33 15.17 -28.38
CA SER A 148 33.15 15.03 -26.94
C SER A 148 31.68 15.06 -26.52
N ALA A 149 31.30 14.20 -25.57
CA ALA A 149 29.99 14.21 -24.94
C ALA A 149 30.12 14.14 -23.41
N GLU A 150 29.42 15.02 -22.69
CA GLU A 150 29.46 15.06 -21.23
C GLU A 150 28.23 14.39 -20.59
N GLN A 151 28.44 13.74 -19.44
CA GLN A 151 27.41 13.19 -18.56
C GLN A 151 27.70 13.54 -17.11
N LEU A 152 26.66 13.88 -16.37
CA LEU A 152 26.67 14.10 -14.93
C LEU A 152 26.48 12.76 -14.21
N GLU A 153 27.44 12.40 -13.37
CA GLU A 153 27.47 11.15 -12.63
C GLU A 153 27.59 11.40 -11.12
N LEU A 154 27.04 10.50 -10.31
CA LEU A 154 27.17 10.52 -8.86
C LEU A 154 28.05 9.36 -8.38
N VAL A 155 29.17 9.68 -7.72
CA VAL A 155 30.11 8.70 -7.16
C VAL A 155 30.32 9.00 -5.68
N SER A 156 30.01 8.04 -4.80
CA SER A 156 30.23 8.16 -3.35
C SER A 156 29.67 9.45 -2.71
N SER A 157 28.57 9.97 -3.26
CA SER A 157 27.89 11.24 -2.89
C SER A 157 28.44 12.54 -3.50
N ALA A 158 29.47 12.48 -4.35
CA ALA A 158 29.99 13.63 -5.08
C ALA A 158 29.54 13.58 -6.55
N LEU A 159 29.14 14.74 -7.09
CA LEU A 159 28.84 14.89 -8.51
C LEU A 159 30.14 15.10 -9.30
N LYS A 160 30.28 14.37 -10.41
CA LYS A 160 31.36 14.53 -11.38
C LYS A 160 30.82 14.56 -12.79
N VAL A 161 31.61 15.07 -13.72
CA VAL A 161 31.32 15.02 -15.16
C VAL A 161 32.18 13.95 -15.80
N ILE A 162 31.57 12.96 -16.43
CA ILE A 162 32.26 12.03 -17.33
C ILE A 162 32.23 12.65 -18.72
N ARG A 163 33.40 12.96 -19.28
CA ARG A 163 33.57 13.47 -20.63
C ARG A 163 34.11 12.35 -21.51
N THR A 164 33.27 11.82 -22.40
CA THR A 164 33.69 10.83 -23.38
C THR A 164 34.16 11.54 -24.65
N GLU A 165 35.42 11.37 -25.01
CA GLU A 165 36.03 11.92 -26.23
C GLU A 165 36.23 10.79 -27.23
N ARG A 166 35.48 10.80 -28.33
CA ARG A 166 35.57 9.79 -29.38
C ARG A 166 36.44 10.31 -30.50
N VAL A 167 37.58 9.68 -30.70
CA VAL A 167 38.56 10.07 -31.71
C VAL A 167 38.03 9.68 -33.09
N LYS A 168 38.15 10.61 -34.03
CA LYS A 168 37.91 10.41 -35.46
C LYS A 168 39.24 10.28 -36.17
N LYS A 169 39.37 9.26 -36.99
CA LYS A 169 40.52 9.10 -37.90
C LYS A 169 40.03 9.07 -39.34
N ALA A 170 40.80 9.65 -40.24
CA ALA A 170 40.54 9.64 -41.67
C ALA A 170 41.62 8.82 -42.38
N CYS A 171 41.23 8.06 -43.39
CA CYS A 171 42.17 7.34 -44.23
C CYS A 171 42.95 8.30 -45.13
N THR A 172 44.28 8.17 -45.15
CA THR A 172 45.16 9.00 -45.98
C THR A 172 45.06 8.74 -47.49
N LYS A 173 44.33 7.69 -47.90
CA LYS A 173 44.19 7.27 -49.31
C LYS A 173 42.82 7.51 -49.92
N CYS A 174 41.75 7.28 -49.16
CA CYS A 174 40.38 7.31 -49.68
C CYS A 174 39.42 8.17 -48.85
N ASP A 175 39.94 8.93 -47.86
CA ASP A 175 39.17 9.83 -46.99
C ASP A 175 38.05 9.16 -46.17
N CYS A 176 38.00 7.82 -46.09
CA CYS A 176 37.09 7.09 -45.22
C CYS A 176 37.34 7.46 -43.75
N ILE A 177 36.28 7.80 -43.02
CA ILE A 177 36.36 8.24 -41.62
C ILE A 177 35.89 7.10 -40.70
N VAL A 178 36.74 6.73 -39.75
CA VAL A 178 36.39 5.81 -38.66
C VAL A 178 36.30 6.58 -37.34
N GLU A 179 35.38 6.16 -36.48
CA GLU A 179 35.09 6.81 -35.20
C GLU A 179 34.72 5.72 -34.19
N ALA A 180 35.22 5.84 -32.96
CA ALA A 180 34.81 4.95 -31.89
C ALA A 180 33.27 4.99 -31.70
N PRO A 181 32.60 3.84 -31.53
CA PRO A 181 31.16 3.83 -31.28
C PRO A 181 30.83 4.61 -30.01
N ALA A 182 29.67 5.27 -30.00
CA ALA A 182 29.20 5.95 -28.81
C ALA A 182 28.86 4.93 -27.72
N PRO A 183 29.39 5.06 -26.48
CA PRO A 183 28.97 4.20 -25.39
C PRO A 183 27.46 4.25 -25.21
N SER A 184 26.87 3.10 -24.92
CA SER A 184 25.46 3.03 -24.60
C SER A 184 25.12 3.86 -23.37
N ARG A 185 23.86 4.31 -23.27
CA ARG A 185 23.41 5.16 -22.16
C ARG A 185 22.00 4.75 -21.74
N PRO A 186 21.67 4.83 -20.44
CA PRO A 186 20.31 4.57 -19.96
C PRO A 186 19.26 5.47 -20.62
N ILE A 187 19.65 6.69 -20.97
CA ILE A 187 18.81 7.64 -21.68
C ILE A 187 19.61 8.16 -22.86
N GLU A 188 19.16 7.89 -24.08
CA GLU A 188 19.81 8.37 -25.29
C GLU A 188 19.96 9.88 -25.28
N ARG A 189 21.19 10.34 -25.53
CA ARG A 189 21.56 11.76 -25.47
C ARG A 189 21.22 12.42 -24.12
N GLY A 190 20.93 11.65 -23.07
CA GLY A 190 20.68 12.14 -21.72
C GLY A 190 21.94 12.69 -21.07
N ILE A 191 21.75 13.61 -20.12
CA ILE A 191 22.87 14.20 -19.36
C ILE A 191 23.19 13.43 -18.08
N ALA A 192 22.38 12.46 -17.66
CA ALA A 192 22.59 11.73 -16.41
C ALA A 192 23.23 10.36 -16.69
N GLY A 193 24.23 10.01 -15.89
CA GLY A 193 24.79 8.67 -15.83
C GLY A 193 23.97 7.72 -14.94
N PRO A 194 24.24 6.40 -14.99
CA PRO A 194 23.50 5.39 -14.22
C PRO A 194 23.44 5.64 -12.71
N GLY A 195 24.52 6.14 -12.10
CA GLY A 195 24.58 6.37 -10.65
C GLY A 195 23.71 7.55 -10.20
N LEU A 196 23.69 8.64 -10.97
CA LEU A 196 22.78 9.76 -10.71
C LEU A 196 21.32 9.35 -10.88
N LEU A 197 21.01 8.58 -11.93
CA LEU A 197 19.65 8.07 -12.15
C LEU A 197 19.22 7.15 -11.00
N ALA A 198 20.07 6.20 -10.60
CA ALA A 198 19.81 5.34 -9.46
C ALA A 198 19.51 6.13 -8.18
N ARG A 199 20.31 7.17 -7.88
CA ARG A 199 20.07 8.06 -6.72
C ARG A 199 18.71 8.75 -6.77
N VAL A 200 18.30 9.24 -7.94
CA VAL A 200 17.00 9.91 -8.10
C VAL A 200 15.84 8.95 -7.81
N LEU A 201 15.96 7.71 -8.32
CA LEU A 201 14.96 6.65 -8.13
C LEU A 201 14.90 6.19 -6.66
N THR A 202 16.04 5.86 -6.05
CA THR A 202 16.10 5.45 -4.63
C THR A 202 15.68 6.58 -3.71
N GLY A 203 16.16 7.81 -3.94
CA GLY A 203 15.71 8.97 -3.18
C GLY A 203 14.19 9.08 -3.16
N LYS A 204 13.51 8.88 -4.29
CA LYS A 204 12.05 9.00 -4.35
C LYS A 204 11.30 7.80 -3.79
N TYR A 205 11.67 6.59 -4.14
CA TYR A 205 10.86 5.38 -3.89
C TYR A 205 11.39 4.51 -2.74
N CYS A 206 12.67 4.68 -2.37
CA CYS A 206 13.30 4.03 -1.22
C CYS A 206 13.23 4.95 0.02
N GLU A 207 13.63 6.22 -0.14
CA GLU A 207 13.75 7.20 0.96
C GLU A 207 12.57 8.17 1.05
N HIS A 208 11.63 8.07 0.10
CA HIS A 208 10.40 8.86 0.07
C HIS A 208 10.62 10.38 -0.06
N LEU A 209 11.73 10.78 -0.68
CA LEU A 209 12.10 12.16 -0.93
C LEU A 209 11.46 12.68 -2.24
N PRO A 210 10.54 13.66 -2.19
CA PRO A 210 9.91 14.21 -3.39
C PRO A 210 10.94 14.82 -4.36
N LEU A 211 10.65 14.76 -5.67
CA LEU A 211 11.57 15.24 -6.71
C LEU A 211 11.93 16.74 -6.57
N TYR A 212 11.04 17.58 -6.05
CA TYR A 212 11.36 19.00 -5.83
C TYR A 212 12.44 19.17 -4.74
N ARG A 213 12.38 18.37 -3.66
CA ARG A 213 13.42 18.39 -2.62
C ARG A 213 14.75 17.85 -3.15
N GLN A 214 14.70 16.84 -4.02
CA GLN A 214 15.90 16.36 -4.69
C GLN A 214 16.53 17.45 -5.58
N SER A 215 15.72 18.18 -6.35
CA SER A 215 16.15 19.34 -7.14
C SER A 215 16.85 20.39 -6.26
N GLU A 216 16.32 20.71 -5.08
CA GLU A 216 16.95 21.64 -4.14
C GLU A 216 18.26 21.10 -3.55
N ILE A 217 18.34 19.79 -3.27
CA ILE A 217 19.57 19.15 -2.79
C ILE A 217 20.68 19.27 -3.84
N PHE A 218 20.38 18.98 -5.11
CA PHE A 218 21.37 19.12 -6.18
C PHE A 218 21.75 20.59 -6.43
N ALA A 219 20.79 21.51 -6.30
CA ALA A 219 21.07 22.94 -6.43
C ALA A 219 22.07 23.43 -5.36
N ARG A 220 21.99 22.91 -4.12
CA ARG A 220 22.99 23.20 -3.07
C ARG A 220 24.40 22.70 -3.41
N GLN A 221 24.54 21.76 -4.34
CA GLN A 221 25.83 21.30 -4.86
C GLN A 221 26.26 22.06 -6.13
N GLY A 222 25.53 23.12 -6.50
CA GLY A 222 25.78 23.91 -7.69
C GLY A 222 25.24 23.28 -8.98
N VAL A 223 24.32 22.31 -8.90
CA VAL A 223 23.72 21.63 -10.06
C VAL A 223 22.21 21.87 -10.12
N GLU A 224 21.78 22.69 -11.07
CA GLU A 224 20.37 23.00 -11.28
C GLU A 224 19.67 21.91 -12.12
N LEU A 225 18.86 21.06 -11.48
CA LEU A 225 18.06 20.02 -12.15
C LEU A 225 16.57 20.29 -11.92
N SER A 226 15.82 20.61 -12.98
CA SER A 226 14.38 20.91 -12.82
C SER A 226 13.57 19.66 -12.42
N ARG A 227 12.47 19.87 -11.67
CA ARG A 227 11.53 18.79 -11.33
C ARG A 227 11.02 18.03 -12.57
N ALA A 228 10.76 18.74 -13.66
CA ALA A 228 10.30 18.14 -14.91
C ALA A 228 11.35 17.21 -15.51
N LEU A 229 12.63 17.61 -15.49
CA LEU A 229 13.74 16.79 -15.93
C LEU A 229 13.85 15.50 -15.11
N LEU A 230 13.83 15.61 -13.78
CA LEU A 230 13.86 14.43 -12.89
C LEU A 230 12.66 13.50 -13.14
N SER A 231 11.47 14.07 -13.40
CA SER A 231 10.29 13.27 -13.72
C SER A 231 10.41 12.54 -15.05
N ASN A 232 11.07 13.14 -16.04
CA ASN A 232 11.34 12.50 -17.33
C ASN A 232 12.39 11.39 -17.20
N TRP A 233 13.39 11.56 -16.33
CA TRP A 233 14.34 10.50 -16.03
C TRP A 233 13.69 9.29 -15.37
N VAL A 234 12.77 9.52 -14.42
CA VAL A 234 11.97 8.44 -13.82
C VAL A 234 11.22 7.66 -14.90
N ASP A 235 10.58 8.35 -15.86
CA ASP A 235 9.89 7.69 -16.97
C ASP A 235 10.81 6.84 -17.84
N ALA A 236 11.89 7.44 -18.33
CA ALA A 236 12.82 6.77 -19.23
C ALA A 236 13.44 5.53 -18.56
N CYS A 237 13.81 5.63 -17.28
CA CYS A 237 14.30 4.49 -16.52
C CYS A 237 13.24 3.40 -16.35
N CYS A 238 11.98 3.75 -16.07
CA CYS A 238 10.90 2.77 -15.98
C CYS A 238 10.67 2.05 -17.32
N GLN A 239 10.69 2.79 -18.44
CA GLN A 239 10.56 2.21 -19.78
C GLN A 239 11.69 1.22 -20.04
N LEU A 240 12.95 1.62 -19.80
CA LEU A 240 14.13 0.76 -19.94
C LEU A 240 14.04 -0.51 -19.06
N MET A 241 13.53 -0.39 -17.84
CA MET A 241 13.42 -1.50 -16.87
C MET A 241 12.16 -2.37 -17.05
N THR A 242 11.31 -2.11 -18.04
CA THR A 242 10.09 -2.91 -18.28
C THR A 242 10.37 -4.42 -18.38
N PRO A 243 11.40 -4.89 -19.13
CA PRO A 243 11.70 -6.33 -19.22
C PRO A 243 12.05 -6.96 -17.87
N VAL A 244 12.73 -6.21 -16.99
CA VAL A 244 13.08 -6.65 -15.63
C VAL A 244 11.83 -6.76 -14.76
N ASN A 245 10.91 -5.80 -14.88
CA ASN A 245 9.63 -5.84 -14.18
C ASN A 245 8.75 -7.00 -14.66
N ASP A 246 8.75 -7.31 -15.95
CA ASP A 246 8.01 -8.44 -16.51
C ASP A 246 8.59 -9.79 -16.06
N ALA A 247 9.92 -9.87 -15.95
CA ALA A 247 10.60 -11.02 -15.37
C ALA A 247 10.26 -11.18 -13.87
N LEU A 248 10.24 -10.07 -13.12
CA LEU A 248 9.81 -10.05 -11.72
C LEU A 248 8.35 -10.51 -11.57
N TYR A 249 7.44 -10.01 -12.41
CA TYR A 249 6.04 -10.47 -12.44
C TYR A 249 5.96 -11.98 -12.65
N ARG A 250 6.63 -12.51 -13.68
CA ARG A 250 6.67 -13.96 -13.96
C ARG A 250 7.22 -14.75 -12.78
N TYR A 251 8.27 -14.26 -12.13
CA TYR A 251 8.88 -14.91 -10.98
C TYR A 251 7.95 -14.94 -9.75
N VAL A 252 7.26 -13.83 -9.47
CA VAL A 252 6.28 -13.75 -8.37
C VAL A 252 5.07 -14.65 -8.65
N MET A 253 4.59 -14.69 -9.88
CA MET A 253 3.45 -15.53 -10.27
C MET A 253 3.77 -17.02 -10.37
N ASN A 254 5.05 -17.40 -10.53
CA ASN A 254 5.48 -18.79 -10.59
C ASN A 254 5.78 -19.37 -9.19
N THR A 255 4.73 -19.50 -8.37
CA THR A 255 4.79 -20.07 -7.01
C THR A 255 3.47 -20.79 -6.69
N ARG A 256 3.42 -21.53 -5.57
CA ARG A 256 2.20 -22.17 -5.07
C ARG A 256 1.34 -21.26 -4.19
N LYS A 257 1.92 -20.21 -3.61
CA LYS A 257 1.26 -19.28 -2.69
C LYS A 257 1.66 -17.83 -2.96
N ILE A 258 0.68 -16.93 -3.03
CA ILE A 258 0.90 -15.48 -3.12
C ILE A 258 0.14 -14.77 -2.00
N HIS A 259 0.81 -13.82 -1.36
CA HIS A 259 0.19 -12.85 -0.47
C HIS A 259 -0.25 -11.61 -1.27
N THR A 260 -1.47 -11.12 -1.07
CA THR A 260 -1.98 -9.92 -1.74
C THR A 260 -2.70 -8.99 -0.79
N ASP A 261 -2.55 -7.68 -1.00
CA ASP A 261 -3.30 -6.62 -0.33
C ASP A 261 -3.20 -5.34 -1.17
N ASP A 262 -3.90 -4.28 -0.80
CA ASP A 262 -3.90 -3.05 -1.56
C ASP A 262 -4.05 -1.78 -0.70
N THR A 263 -3.37 -0.72 -1.11
CA THR A 263 -3.42 0.60 -0.44
C THR A 263 -4.02 1.68 -1.35
N PRO A 264 -4.88 2.57 -0.83
CA PRO A 264 -5.30 3.75 -1.57
C PRO A 264 -4.15 4.73 -1.75
N VAL A 265 -4.09 5.32 -2.94
CA VAL A 265 -3.18 6.41 -3.31
C VAL A 265 -3.97 7.52 -4.00
N LYS A 266 -3.60 8.78 -3.75
CA LYS A 266 -4.24 9.92 -4.43
C LYS A 266 -3.54 10.18 -5.75
N VAL A 267 -4.32 10.47 -6.78
CA VAL A 267 -3.84 10.68 -8.15
C VAL A 267 -4.50 11.92 -8.70
N LEU A 268 -3.72 12.84 -9.27
CA LEU A 268 -4.26 14.03 -9.89
C LEU A 268 -5.06 13.66 -11.15
N ALA A 269 -6.21 14.30 -11.32
CA ALA A 269 -7.02 14.24 -12.53
C ALA A 269 -6.99 15.63 -13.20
N PRO A 270 -6.13 15.85 -14.21
CA PRO A 270 -6.05 17.12 -14.90
C PRO A 270 -7.43 17.59 -15.39
N GLY A 271 -7.73 18.87 -15.19
CA GLY A 271 -9.02 19.48 -15.57
C GLY A 271 -10.15 19.35 -14.54
N GLN A 272 -10.05 18.45 -13.55
CA GLN A 272 -11.15 18.20 -12.58
C GLN A 272 -10.99 18.93 -11.23
N LYS A 273 -9.89 19.69 -11.02
CA LYS A 273 -9.52 20.34 -9.74
C LYS A 273 -9.60 19.43 -8.50
N LYS A 274 -9.66 18.10 -8.68
CA LYS A 274 -9.80 17.08 -7.64
C LYS A 274 -8.81 15.95 -7.88
N ALA A 275 -8.37 15.32 -6.79
CA ALA A 275 -7.60 14.08 -6.86
C ALA A 275 -8.55 12.87 -6.79
N LYS A 276 -8.38 11.94 -7.72
CA LYS A 276 -9.04 10.63 -7.65
C LYS A 276 -8.27 9.67 -6.74
N THR A 277 -8.91 8.57 -6.35
CA THR A 277 -8.28 7.54 -5.51
C THR A 277 -7.97 6.31 -6.36
N GLY A 278 -6.69 6.16 -6.73
CA GLY A 278 -6.17 4.92 -7.30
C GLY A 278 -5.78 3.93 -6.22
N ARG A 279 -5.36 2.73 -6.63
CA ARG A 279 -4.88 1.67 -5.73
C ARG A 279 -3.51 1.18 -6.19
N ILE A 280 -2.67 0.87 -5.21
CA ILE A 280 -1.46 0.09 -5.42
C ILE A 280 -1.70 -1.27 -4.77
N TRP A 281 -1.68 -2.32 -5.58
CA TRP A 281 -1.80 -3.72 -5.18
C TRP A 281 -0.40 -4.28 -4.97
N THR A 282 -0.23 -5.13 -3.97
CA THR A 282 1.01 -5.87 -3.75
C THR A 282 0.76 -7.35 -3.96
N TYR A 283 1.75 -8.04 -4.51
CA TYR A 283 1.78 -9.48 -4.68
C TYR A 283 3.14 -9.96 -4.20
N VAL A 284 3.16 -10.72 -3.10
CA VAL A 284 4.40 -11.13 -2.43
C VAL A 284 4.55 -12.63 -2.49
N ARG A 285 5.71 -13.06 -3.00
CA ARG A 285 6.25 -14.41 -2.89
C ARG A 285 7.23 -14.39 -1.72
N ASP A 286 6.89 -15.01 -0.60
CA ASP A 286 7.76 -15.12 0.58
C ASP A 286 7.45 -16.40 1.36
N ASP A 287 8.26 -17.42 1.10
CA ASP A 287 8.12 -18.76 1.71
C ASP A 287 9.23 -19.04 2.73
N ARG A 288 9.91 -18.00 3.22
CA ARG A 288 10.95 -18.14 4.26
C ARG A 288 10.39 -18.72 5.56
N ASN A 289 9.11 -18.45 5.87
CA ASN A 289 8.44 -18.99 7.05
C ASN A 289 8.27 -20.53 7.00
N VAL A 290 8.38 -21.15 5.83
CA VAL A 290 8.39 -22.62 5.67
C VAL A 290 9.80 -23.17 5.42
N GLY A 291 10.84 -22.39 5.74
CA GLY A 291 12.24 -22.78 5.56
C GLY A 291 12.69 -22.80 4.10
N SER A 292 11.93 -22.21 3.16
CA SER A 292 12.32 -22.16 1.76
C SER A 292 13.55 -21.28 1.54
N SER A 293 14.50 -21.76 0.73
CA SER A 293 15.66 -21.00 0.25
C SER A 293 15.36 -20.17 -1.01
N SER A 294 14.14 -20.26 -1.56
CA SER A 294 13.75 -19.47 -2.73
C SER A 294 13.82 -17.97 -2.41
N PRO A 295 14.47 -17.15 -3.25
CA PRO A 295 14.54 -15.70 -3.05
C PRO A 295 13.13 -15.08 -2.93
N PRO A 296 12.81 -14.36 -1.84
CA PRO A 296 11.55 -13.65 -1.72
C PRO A 296 11.48 -12.51 -2.75
N ALA A 297 10.28 -12.20 -3.22
CA ALA A 297 10.07 -11.13 -4.18
C ALA A 297 8.71 -10.47 -3.98
N VAL A 298 8.63 -9.21 -4.39
CA VAL A 298 7.37 -8.46 -4.39
C VAL A 298 7.18 -7.76 -5.72
N TRP A 299 6.00 -7.94 -6.28
CA TRP A 299 5.54 -7.19 -7.44
C TRP A 299 4.39 -6.27 -7.01
N PHE A 300 4.33 -5.07 -7.58
CA PHE A 300 3.23 -4.15 -7.34
C PHE A 300 2.55 -3.81 -8.66
N ALA A 301 1.24 -3.59 -8.58
CA ALA A 301 0.44 -3.11 -9.69
C ALA A 301 -0.30 -1.84 -9.32
N TYR A 302 -0.50 -0.94 -10.28
CA TYR A 302 -1.36 0.22 -10.13
C TYR A 302 -2.71 -0.04 -10.80
N SER A 303 -3.78 0.47 -10.19
CA SER A 303 -5.07 0.61 -10.86
C SER A 303 -5.75 1.94 -10.54
N PRO A 304 -6.58 2.48 -11.45
CA PRO A 304 -7.27 3.75 -11.25
C PRO A 304 -8.41 3.70 -10.21
N ASN A 305 -8.82 2.51 -9.77
CA ASN A 305 -9.86 2.29 -8.75
C ASN A 305 -9.72 0.90 -8.09
N ARG A 306 -10.56 0.58 -7.10
CA ARG A 306 -10.52 -0.68 -6.33
C ARG A 306 -11.43 -1.80 -6.88
N GLN A 307 -11.71 -1.85 -8.19
CA GLN A 307 -12.58 -2.90 -8.74
C GLN A 307 -11.89 -4.27 -8.77
N GLY A 308 -12.66 -5.34 -8.49
CA GLY A 308 -12.16 -6.74 -8.51
C GLY A 308 -11.58 -7.21 -9.85
N LYS A 309 -11.99 -6.58 -10.97
CA LYS A 309 -11.42 -6.85 -12.30
C LYS A 309 -9.90 -6.66 -12.37
N HIS A 310 -9.31 -5.82 -11.53
CA HIS A 310 -7.87 -5.56 -11.53
C HIS A 310 -7.09 -6.74 -10.96
N PRO A 311 -7.34 -7.22 -9.72
CA PRO A 311 -6.69 -8.43 -9.26
C PRO A 311 -7.05 -9.66 -10.10
N GLU A 312 -8.25 -9.76 -10.69
CA GLU A 312 -8.57 -10.78 -11.71
C GLU A 312 -7.59 -10.76 -12.88
N GLN A 313 -7.31 -9.59 -13.45
CA GLN A 313 -6.36 -9.43 -14.54
C GLN A 313 -4.91 -9.73 -14.10
N HIS A 314 -4.49 -9.18 -12.96
CA HIS A 314 -3.13 -9.36 -12.45
C HIS A 314 -2.79 -10.82 -12.17
N LEU A 315 -3.74 -11.56 -11.58
CA LEU A 315 -3.57 -12.97 -11.18
C LEU A 315 -4.00 -13.94 -12.28
N ARG A 316 -4.35 -13.49 -13.49
CA ARG A 316 -4.84 -14.36 -14.58
C ARG A 316 -3.99 -15.62 -14.82
N PRO A 317 -2.64 -15.59 -14.85
CA PRO A 317 -1.85 -16.80 -15.02
C PRO A 317 -1.64 -17.60 -13.72
N PHE A 318 -1.91 -17.02 -12.55
CA PHE A 318 -1.64 -17.64 -11.26
C PHE A 318 -2.67 -18.72 -10.92
N ARG A 319 -2.18 -19.80 -10.30
CA ARG A 319 -2.94 -20.92 -9.74
C ARG A 319 -2.34 -21.27 -8.38
N GLY A 320 -3.18 -21.65 -7.42
CA GLY A 320 -2.75 -22.03 -6.09
C GLY A 320 -3.38 -21.18 -5.01
N ILE A 321 -2.64 -20.99 -3.92
CA ILE A 321 -3.10 -20.37 -2.69
C ILE A 321 -2.98 -18.84 -2.81
N LEU A 322 -4.09 -18.14 -2.63
CA LEU A 322 -4.11 -16.69 -2.52
C LEU A 322 -4.43 -16.31 -1.09
N GLN A 323 -3.44 -15.71 -0.42
CA GLN A 323 -3.58 -15.20 0.92
C GLN A 323 -3.91 -13.71 0.90
N ALA A 324 -5.09 -13.35 1.40
CA ALA A 324 -5.65 -12.01 1.25
C ALA A 324 -6.42 -11.55 2.50
N ASP A 325 -6.81 -10.28 2.53
CA ASP A 325 -7.91 -9.82 3.39
C ASP A 325 -9.26 -10.23 2.79
N ALA A 326 -10.34 -10.13 3.58
CA ALA A 326 -11.71 -10.45 3.15
C ALA A 326 -12.33 -9.34 2.26
N PHE A 327 -11.55 -8.80 1.32
CA PHE A 327 -12.05 -7.84 0.36
C PHE A 327 -12.87 -8.55 -0.71
N THR A 328 -14.15 -8.22 -0.80
CA THR A 328 -15.11 -8.86 -1.74
C THR A 328 -14.74 -8.73 -3.22
N GLY A 329 -13.83 -7.82 -3.59
CA GLY A 329 -13.30 -7.78 -4.95
C GLY A 329 -12.43 -8.99 -5.32
N TYR A 330 -12.09 -9.85 -4.36
CA TYR A 330 -11.43 -11.13 -4.59
C TYR A 330 -12.39 -12.30 -4.80
N ASP A 331 -13.69 -12.18 -4.50
CA ASP A 331 -14.64 -13.31 -4.52
C ASP A 331 -14.65 -14.07 -5.85
N ARG A 332 -14.54 -13.35 -6.98
CA ARG A 332 -14.45 -13.95 -8.32
C ARG A 332 -13.20 -14.79 -8.54
N LEU A 333 -12.13 -14.54 -7.79
CA LEU A 333 -10.90 -15.33 -7.86
C LEU A 333 -11.08 -16.74 -7.29
N PHE A 334 -12.03 -16.90 -6.37
CA PHE A 334 -12.32 -18.17 -5.68
C PHE A 334 -13.48 -18.93 -6.33
N SER A 335 -14.14 -18.34 -7.33
CA SER A 335 -15.21 -19.00 -8.07
C SER A 335 -14.67 -20.11 -8.97
N ALA A 336 -15.39 -21.24 -9.03
CA ALA A 336 -15.13 -22.33 -9.97
C ALA A 336 -15.26 -21.88 -11.44
N GLU A 337 -16.00 -20.80 -11.71
CA GLU A 337 -16.19 -20.22 -13.05
C GLU A 337 -15.00 -19.39 -13.53
N ARG A 338 -14.00 -19.15 -12.67
CA ARG A 338 -12.80 -18.41 -13.05
C ARG A 338 -12.08 -19.12 -14.18
N GLU A 339 -11.68 -18.36 -15.20
CA GLU A 339 -10.81 -18.87 -16.26
C GLU A 339 -9.50 -19.39 -15.65
N GLY A 340 -9.28 -20.70 -15.74
CA GLY A 340 -8.15 -21.36 -15.10
C GLY A 340 -8.42 -22.07 -13.78
N GLY A 341 -9.65 -22.03 -13.29
CA GLY A 341 -10.06 -22.64 -12.02
C GLY A 341 -9.95 -21.68 -10.84
N ALA A 342 -10.70 -22.01 -9.79
CA ALA A 342 -10.71 -21.31 -8.52
C ALA A 342 -9.32 -21.30 -7.88
N LEU A 343 -8.93 -20.14 -7.34
CA LEU A 343 -7.82 -20.07 -6.40
C LEU A 343 -8.26 -20.60 -5.04
N THR A 344 -7.30 -21.05 -4.25
CA THR A 344 -7.57 -21.47 -2.87
C THR A 344 -7.46 -20.26 -1.95
N GLU A 345 -8.56 -19.91 -1.28
CA GLU A 345 -8.63 -18.76 -0.40
C GLU A 345 -7.98 -19.05 0.95
N VAL A 346 -7.11 -18.15 1.40
CA VAL A 346 -6.60 -18.12 2.76
C VAL A 346 -6.81 -16.73 3.35
N ALA A 347 -7.64 -16.67 4.38
CA ALA A 347 -7.94 -15.42 5.06
C ALA A 347 -6.86 -15.10 6.11
N CYS A 348 -6.90 -13.87 6.62
CA CYS A 348 -5.87 -13.34 7.53
C CYS A 348 -6.39 -13.23 8.97
N TRP A 349 -5.83 -14.03 9.88
CA TRP A 349 -6.17 -13.96 11.32
C TRP A 349 -5.84 -12.61 11.94
N ALA A 350 -4.80 -11.91 11.50
CA ALA A 350 -4.49 -10.56 11.99
C ALA A 350 -5.62 -9.57 11.74
N HIS A 351 -6.32 -9.66 10.59
CA HIS A 351 -7.48 -8.82 10.28
C HIS A 351 -8.71 -9.18 11.14
N ALA A 352 -8.99 -10.48 11.28
CA ALA A 352 -10.04 -10.99 12.16
C ALA A 352 -9.82 -10.55 13.63
N ARG A 353 -8.61 -10.78 14.14
CA ARG A 353 -8.18 -10.41 15.49
C ARG A 353 -8.27 -8.90 15.73
N ARG A 354 -7.88 -8.07 14.77
CA ARG A 354 -7.91 -6.60 14.89
C ARG A 354 -9.32 -6.08 15.18
N LYS A 355 -10.35 -6.64 14.53
CA LYS A 355 -11.75 -6.26 14.77
C LYS A 355 -12.19 -6.54 16.21
N ILE A 356 -11.83 -7.71 16.75
CA ILE A 356 -12.15 -8.08 18.14
C ILE A 356 -11.36 -7.19 19.11
N HIS A 357 -10.08 -6.96 18.83
CA HIS A 357 -9.22 -6.09 19.62
C HIS A 357 -9.75 -4.65 19.70
N ASP A 358 -10.21 -4.08 18.59
CA ASP A 358 -10.78 -2.73 18.55
C ASP A 358 -12.04 -2.61 19.43
N VAL A 359 -12.81 -3.70 19.57
CA VAL A 359 -13.93 -3.77 20.52
C VAL A 359 -13.41 -3.84 21.95
N TYR A 360 -12.49 -4.76 22.26
CA TYR A 360 -11.90 -4.92 23.59
C TYR A 360 -11.28 -3.62 24.12
N ILE A 361 -10.54 -2.88 23.28
CA ILE A 361 -9.95 -1.60 23.69
C ILE A 361 -11.02 -0.58 24.09
N SER A 362 -12.20 -0.61 23.48
CA SER A 362 -13.30 0.30 23.81
C SER A 362 -14.19 -0.16 24.97
N SER A 363 -14.48 -1.45 25.10
CA SER A 363 -15.47 -1.96 26.06
C SER A 363 -14.87 -2.74 27.24
N LYS A 364 -13.63 -3.21 27.12
CA LYS A 364 -13.00 -4.14 28.07
C LYS A 364 -13.86 -5.38 28.35
N SER A 365 -14.63 -5.81 27.35
CA SER A 365 -15.48 -7.00 27.44
C SER A 365 -14.64 -8.25 27.72
N ALA A 366 -15.01 -8.99 28.76
CA ALA A 366 -14.40 -10.29 29.09
C ALA A 366 -14.53 -11.29 27.94
N THR A 367 -15.65 -11.26 27.20
CA THR A 367 -15.84 -12.09 26.00
C THR A 367 -14.84 -11.71 24.90
N ALA A 368 -14.61 -10.42 24.66
CA ALA A 368 -13.62 -9.99 23.68
C ALA A 368 -12.19 -10.38 24.10
N GLU A 369 -11.87 -10.31 25.39
CA GLU A 369 -10.59 -10.73 25.96
C GLU A 369 -10.34 -12.22 25.78
N GLU A 370 -11.32 -13.07 26.13
CA GLU A 370 -11.24 -14.51 25.96
C GLU A 370 -11.06 -14.92 24.49
N ALA A 371 -11.76 -14.26 23.57
CA ALA A 371 -11.56 -14.48 22.14
C ALA A 371 -10.12 -14.18 21.70
N LEU A 372 -9.54 -13.07 22.17
CA LEU A 372 -8.14 -12.71 21.88
C LEU A 372 -7.15 -13.70 22.48
N LYS A 373 -7.44 -14.21 23.68
CA LYS A 373 -6.61 -15.24 24.34
C LYS A 373 -6.60 -16.54 23.52
N ARG A 374 -7.75 -17.05 23.11
CA ARG A 374 -7.83 -18.26 22.27
C ARG A 374 -7.11 -18.10 20.94
N ILE A 375 -7.24 -16.93 20.30
CA ILE A 375 -6.48 -16.63 19.07
C ILE A 375 -4.97 -16.59 19.37
N SER A 376 -4.55 -16.08 20.53
CA SER A 376 -3.12 -16.05 20.89
C SER A 376 -2.50 -17.44 21.07
N GLU A 377 -3.27 -18.43 21.50
CA GLU A 377 -2.81 -19.83 21.62
C GLU A 377 -2.51 -20.43 20.24
N LEU A 378 -3.25 -20.06 19.19
CA LEU A 378 -2.93 -20.44 17.80
C LEU A 378 -1.60 -19.82 17.35
N TYR A 379 -1.37 -18.53 17.65
CA TYR A 379 -0.12 -17.87 17.29
C TYR A 379 1.09 -18.44 18.03
N ALA A 380 0.93 -18.89 19.27
CA ALA A 380 2.01 -19.54 20.01
C ALA A 380 2.49 -20.80 19.27
N ILE A 381 1.57 -21.60 18.71
CA ILE A 381 1.92 -22.76 17.87
C ILE A 381 2.66 -22.30 16.61
N GLU A 382 2.16 -21.27 15.92
CA GLU A 382 2.76 -20.77 14.68
C GLU A 382 4.17 -20.21 14.89
N ASP A 383 4.45 -19.61 16.06
CA ASP A 383 5.79 -19.14 16.42
C ASP A 383 6.76 -20.30 16.67
N GLU A 384 6.30 -21.43 17.24
CA GLU A 384 7.12 -22.63 17.45
C GLU A 384 7.53 -23.33 16.14
N ILE A 385 6.64 -23.34 15.14
CA ILE A 385 6.87 -24.08 13.88
C ILE A 385 7.43 -23.22 12.75
N ARG A 386 7.66 -21.92 12.98
CA ARG A 386 8.18 -21.01 11.94
C ARG A 386 9.60 -21.43 11.53
N GLY A 387 9.80 -21.56 10.23
CA GLY A 387 11.07 -22.00 9.63
C GLY A 387 11.18 -23.52 9.48
N LEU A 388 10.24 -24.30 10.02
CA LEU A 388 10.18 -25.74 9.77
C LEU A 388 9.65 -26.04 8.37
N PRO A 389 9.99 -27.23 7.81
CA PRO A 389 9.43 -27.68 6.53
C PRO A 389 7.91 -27.80 6.53
N GLU A 390 7.31 -27.72 5.34
CA GLU A 390 5.86 -27.77 5.10
C GLU A 390 5.19 -28.98 5.78
N SER A 391 5.78 -30.17 5.68
CA SER A 391 5.23 -31.39 6.27
C SER A 391 5.20 -31.36 7.79
N GLU A 392 6.23 -30.81 8.43
CA GLU A 392 6.30 -30.70 9.90
C GLU A 392 5.32 -29.66 10.42
N ARG A 393 5.24 -28.49 9.74
CA ARG A 393 4.24 -27.46 10.06
C ARG A 393 2.83 -28.05 9.99
N LEU A 394 2.52 -28.76 8.90
CA LEU A 394 1.21 -29.40 8.71
C LEU A 394 0.91 -30.42 9.81
N ALA A 395 1.86 -31.29 10.15
CA ALA A 395 1.68 -32.30 11.20
C ALA A 395 1.33 -31.67 12.56
N VAL A 396 2.07 -30.62 12.96
CA VAL A 396 1.81 -29.90 14.21
C VAL A 396 0.45 -29.21 14.18
N ARG A 397 0.08 -28.57 13.07
CA ARG A 397 -1.22 -27.89 12.91
C ARG A 397 -2.39 -28.87 12.98
N GLN A 398 -2.28 -30.04 12.36
CA GLN A 398 -3.31 -31.09 12.44
C GLN A 398 -3.45 -31.62 13.87
N GLN A 399 -2.35 -31.79 14.60
CA GLN A 399 -2.37 -32.32 15.97
C GLN A 399 -2.85 -31.30 17.00
N ARG A 400 -2.45 -30.03 16.88
CA ARG A 400 -2.65 -28.99 17.92
C ARG A 400 -3.62 -27.90 17.46
N SER A 401 -3.33 -27.22 16.35
CA SER A 401 -4.10 -26.06 15.90
C SER A 401 -5.56 -26.40 15.58
N LYS A 402 -5.83 -27.55 14.95
CA LYS A 402 -7.21 -27.98 14.64
C LYS A 402 -8.10 -28.11 15.88
N VAL A 403 -7.59 -28.69 16.96
CA VAL A 403 -8.36 -28.85 18.20
C VAL A 403 -8.73 -27.49 18.78
N LEU A 404 -7.79 -26.54 18.78
CA LEU A 404 -8.03 -25.18 19.25
C LEU A 404 -8.99 -24.41 18.33
N LEU A 405 -8.88 -24.58 17.02
CA LEU A 405 -9.79 -23.98 16.04
C LEU A 405 -11.22 -24.49 16.25
N THR A 406 -11.44 -25.80 16.38
CA THR A 406 -12.78 -26.36 16.66
C THR A 406 -13.36 -25.79 17.95
N SER A 407 -12.58 -25.76 19.03
CA SER A 407 -13.03 -25.18 20.31
C SER A 407 -13.34 -23.68 20.19
N LEU A 408 -12.53 -22.92 19.44
CA LEU A 408 -12.77 -21.50 19.18
C LEU A 408 -14.05 -21.29 18.37
N HIS A 409 -14.30 -22.12 17.35
CA HIS A 409 -15.51 -22.03 16.53
C HIS A 409 -16.78 -22.23 17.35
N GLU A 410 -16.86 -23.35 18.09
CA GLU A 410 -18.02 -23.70 18.90
C GLU A 410 -18.33 -22.61 19.92
N TRP A 411 -17.29 -22.14 20.60
CA TRP A 411 -17.40 -21.05 21.56
C TRP A 411 -17.85 -19.73 20.91
N MET A 412 -17.30 -19.37 19.75
CA MET A 412 -17.72 -18.15 19.04
C MET A 412 -19.17 -18.24 18.55
N VAL A 413 -19.62 -19.40 18.06
CA VAL A 413 -21.01 -19.63 17.64
C VAL A 413 -21.96 -19.48 18.83
N GLU A 414 -21.65 -20.13 19.96
CA GLU A 414 -22.43 -20.03 21.20
C GLU A 414 -22.56 -18.56 21.64
N LYS A 415 -21.43 -17.85 21.76
CA LYS A 415 -21.43 -16.46 22.21
C LYS A 415 -22.10 -15.52 21.21
N ASN A 416 -21.88 -15.70 19.91
CA ASN A 416 -22.54 -14.87 18.90
C ASN A 416 -24.07 -15.04 18.91
N GLY A 417 -24.59 -16.22 19.30
CA GLY A 417 -26.02 -16.45 19.50
C GLY A 417 -26.64 -15.67 20.67
N THR A 418 -25.83 -15.34 21.69
CA THR A 418 -26.27 -14.54 22.85
C THR A 418 -26.10 -13.03 22.63
N LEU A 419 -25.25 -12.64 21.69
CA LEU A 419 -24.96 -11.23 21.40
C LEU A 419 -26.05 -10.64 20.49
N SER A 420 -26.42 -9.40 20.76
CA SER A 420 -27.25 -8.64 19.81
C SER A 420 -26.54 -8.55 18.46
N LYS A 421 -27.26 -8.80 17.36
CA LYS A 421 -26.75 -8.67 15.98
C LYS A 421 -26.25 -7.26 15.64
N LYS A 422 -26.66 -6.25 16.42
CA LYS A 422 -26.22 -4.85 16.27
C LYS A 422 -25.03 -4.50 17.19
N SER A 423 -24.59 -5.44 18.03
CA SER A 423 -23.42 -5.20 18.89
C SER A 423 -22.15 -5.26 18.07
N ARG A 424 -21.19 -4.38 18.37
CA ARG A 424 -19.89 -4.36 17.68
C ARG A 424 -19.12 -5.67 17.85
N LEU A 425 -19.29 -6.35 18.99
CA LEU A 425 -18.69 -7.66 19.21
C LEU A 425 -19.36 -8.74 18.35
N GLY A 426 -20.69 -8.73 18.25
CA GLY A 426 -21.44 -9.63 17.37
C GLY A 426 -21.08 -9.43 15.89
N GLU A 427 -20.89 -8.18 15.45
CA GLU A 427 -20.37 -7.89 14.10
C GLU A 427 -18.96 -8.45 13.89
N ALA A 428 -18.08 -8.31 14.89
CA ALA A 428 -16.72 -8.85 14.83
C ALA A 428 -16.72 -10.39 14.76
N PHE A 429 -17.53 -11.07 15.59
CA PHE A 429 -17.65 -12.52 15.55
C PHE A 429 -18.29 -13.00 14.25
N SER A 430 -19.34 -12.32 13.77
CA SER A 430 -19.95 -12.64 12.48
C SER A 430 -18.95 -12.51 11.33
N TYR A 431 -18.06 -11.50 11.37
CA TYR A 431 -16.98 -11.41 10.39
C TYR A 431 -16.04 -12.61 10.43
N VAL A 432 -15.63 -13.07 11.62
CA VAL A 432 -14.75 -14.26 11.76
C VAL A 432 -15.47 -15.52 11.26
N LEU A 433 -16.70 -15.74 11.68
CA LEU A 433 -17.50 -16.91 11.31
C LEU A 433 -17.79 -16.96 9.81
N ASN A 434 -18.06 -15.82 9.17
CA ASN A 434 -18.27 -15.74 7.72
C ASN A 434 -17.02 -16.05 6.90
N GLN A 435 -15.84 -16.06 7.51
CA GLN A 435 -14.55 -16.32 6.86
C GLN A 435 -13.90 -17.58 7.43
N TRP A 436 -14.65 -18.39 8.19
CA TRP A 436 -14.09 -19.43 9.03
C TRP A 436 -13.30 -20.47 8.24
N ASP A 437 -13.84 -20.95 7.12
CA ASP A 437 -13.19 -21.96 6.28
C ASP A 437 -11.86 -21.43 5.72
N ALA A 438 -11.86 -20.22 5.16
CA ALA A 438 -10.65 -19.56 4.68
C ALA A 438 -9.64 -19.24 5.79
N LEU A 439 -10.12 -18.93 7.01
CA LEU A 439 -9.28 -18.72 8.19
C LEU A 439 -8.69 -20.02 8.72
N CYS A 440 -9.34 -21.17 8.50
CA CYS A 440 -8.87 -22.47 8.96
C CYS A 440 -7.97 -23.19 7.95
N TYR A 441 -7.99 -22.79 6.68
CA TYR A 441 -7.25 -23.47 5.61
C TYR A 441 -5.75 -23.61 5.89
N TYR A 442 -5.12 -22.65 6.58
CA TYR A 442 -3.69 -22.77 6.94
C TYR A 442 -3.39 -24.01 7.79
N SER A 443 -4.38 -24.55 8.51
CA SER A 443 -4.21 -25.78 9.28
C SER A 443 -4.18 -27.04 8.42
N ASP A 444 -4.69 -26.97 7.18
CA ASP A 444 -4.77 -28.06 6.20
C ASP A 444 -3.65 -28.04 5.16
N ASP A 445 -2.90 -26.94 5.08
CA ASP A 445 -1.77 -26.78 4.15
C ASP A 445 -0.56 -26.16 4.87
N GLY A 446 0.59 -26.83 4.85
CA GLY A 446 1.80 -26.39 5.55
C GLY A 446 2.52 -25.19 4.92
N LEU A 447 2.19 -24.84 3.66
CA LEU A 447 2.74 -23.70 2.95
C LEU A 447 1.96 -22.42 3.30
N ALA A 448 0.66 -22.52 3.53
CA ALA A 448 -0.19 -21.41 3.94
C ALA A 448 0.24 -20.82 5.30
N GLU A 449 0.04 -19.51 5.47
CA GLU A 449 0.32 -18.80 6.72
C GLU A 449 -1.00 -18.48 7.43
N ALA A 450 -0.97 -18.32 8.76
CA ALA A 450 -2.13 -17.80 9.49
C ALA A 450 -2.44 -16.32 9.15
N ASP A 451 -1.42 -15.56 8.72
CA ASP A 451 -1.51 -14.12 8.48
C ASP A 451 -0.94 -13.66 7.14
N ASN A 452 -1.53 -12.60 6.61
CA ASN A 452 -1.10 -11.91 5.40
C ASN A 452 -0.04 -10.81 5.64
N ASN A 453 0.76 -10.93 6.71
CA ASN A 453 1.69 -9.89 7.15
C ASN A 453 2.79 -9.58 6.11
N ALA A 454 3.10 -10.50 5.20
CA ALA A 454 4.06 -10.26 4.12
C ALA A 454 3.60 -9.14 3.17
N ALA A 455 2.33 -9.15 2.77
CA ALA A 455 1.73 -8.10 1.95
C ALA A 455 1.69 -6.75 2.70
N GLU A 456 1.25 -6.76 3.97
CA GLU A 456 1.20 -5.53 4.79
C GLU A 456 2.59 -4.88 4.94
N ARG A 457 3.62 -5.69 5.22
CA ARG A 457 5.02 -5.22 5.32
C ARG A 457 5.50 -4.61 4.01
N ALA A 458 5.20 -5.24 2.87
CA ALA A 458 5.57 -4.71 1.56
C ALA A 458 4.91 -3.36 1.27
N LEU A 459 3.61 -3.22 1.55
CA LEU A 459 2.86 -1.97 1.34
C LEU A 459 3.33 -0.81 2.22
N ARG A 460 4.06 -1.07 3.32
CA ARG A 460 4.58 -0.03 4.20
C ARG A 460 5.44 0.99 3.46
N ALA A 461 6.24 0.57 2.48
CA ALA A 461 7.03 1.48 1.64
C ALA A 461 6.14 2.46 0.87
N VAL A 462 5.04 1.97 0.27
CA VAL A 462 4.07 2.81 -0.45
C VAL A 462 3.36 3.76 0.51
N CYS A 463 2.99 3.27 1.70
CA CYS A 463 2.32 4.05 2.75
C CYS A 463 3.18 5.18 3.31
N LEU A 464 4.50 4.99 3.42
CA LEU A 464 5.43 6.06 3.79
C LEU A 464 5.61 7.07 2.65
N GLY A 465 5.74 6.58 1.41
CA GLY A 465 5.84 7.43 0.22
C GLY A 465 4.66 8.39 0.07
N LYS A 466 3.43 7.85 0.13
CA LYS A 466 2.22 8.67 -0.08
C LYS A 466 2.02 9.76 0.97
N LYS A 467 2.60 9.62 2.17
CA LYS A 467 2.61 10.70 3.19
C LYS A 467 3.53 11.86 2.81
N ASN A 468 4.59 11.61 2.03
CA ASN A 468 5.62 12.60 1.72
C ASN A 468 5.37 13.40 0.44
N PHE A 469 4.85 12.78 -0.62
CA PHE A 469 4.56 13.47 -1.89
C PHE A 469 3.07 13.68 -2.17
N MET A 470 2.18 13.21 -1.28
CA MET A 470 0.71 13.40 -1.25
C MET A 470 -0.08 12.84 -2.45
N PHE A 471 0.42 12.97 -3.68
CA PHE A 471 -0.28 12.58 -4.92
C PHE A 471 0.67 11.99 -5.97
N PHE A 472 0.18 11.07 -6.79
CA PHE A 472 0.74 10.79 -8.11
C PHE A 472 0.22 11.82 -9.12
N GLY A 473 1.07 12.24 -10.06
CA GLY A 473 0.72 13.26 -11.05
C GLY A 473 -0.27 12.78 -12.13
N SER A 474 -0.36 11.47 -12.34
CA SER A 474 -1.24 10.82 -13.33
C SER A 474 -1.31 9.31 -13.03
N ASP A 475 -2.21 8.59 -13.71
CA ASP A 475 -2.26 7.11 -13.67
C ASP A 475 -0.92 6.49 -14.06
N HIS A 476 -0.33 6.98 -15.14
CA HIS A 476 1.00 6.58 -15.61
C HIS A 476 2.10 6.82 -14.54
N GLY A 477 1.96 7.89 -13.74
CA GLY A 477 2.84 8.11 -12.59
C GLY A 477 2.67 7.06 -11.49
N GLY A 478 1.47 6.50 -11.32
CA GLY A 478 1.17 5.39 -10.43
C GLY A 478 1.78 4.08 -10.91
N GLU A 479 1.68 3.78 -12.21
CA GLU A 479 2.27 2.59 -12.85
C GLU A 479 3.80 2.56 -12.71
N ARG A 480 4.47 3.67 -13.04
CA ARG A 480 5.92 3.83 -12.80
C ARG A 480 6.29 3.65 -11.33
N GLY A 481 5.43 4.15 -10.44
CA GLY A 481 5.62 3.97 -9.00
C GLY A 481 5.53 2.51 -8.57
N ALA A 482 4.55 1.77 -9.07
CA ALA A 482 4.39 0.35 -8.81
C ALA A 482 5.62 -0.46 -9.25
N LEU A 483 6.11 -0.22 -10.48
CA LEU A 483 7.32 -0.85 -11.00
C LEU A 483 8.53 -0.62 -10.06
N LEU A 484 8.79 0.64 -9.69
CA LEU A 484 9.93 0.98 -8.86
C LEU A 484 9.81 0.43 -7.43
N TYR A 485 8.61 0.42 -6.85
CA TYR A 485 8.38 -0.23 -5.57
C TYR A 485 8.62 -1.75 -5.63
N GLY A 486 8.32 -2.40 -6.76
CA GLY A 486 8.57 -3.83 -6.96
C GLY A 486 10.05 -4.17 -6.97
N LEU A 487 10.83 -3.47 -7.82
CA LEU A 487 12.27 -3.69 -7.93
C LEU A 487 13.00 -3.37 -6.61
N ILE A 488 12.70 -2.20 -6.01
CA ILE A 488 13.33 -1.77 -4.74
C ILE A 488 12.89 -2.67 -3.59
N GLY A 489 11.60 -3.03 -3.54
CA GLY A 489 11.05 -3.92 -2.52
C GLY A 489 11.70 -5.30 -2.56
N THR A 490 11.89 -5.85 -3.76
CA THR A 490 12.57 -7.13 -3.96
C THR A 490 14.04 -7.07 -3.54
N CYS A 491 14.77 -5.99 -3.86
CA CYS A 491 16.14 -5.81 -3.36
C CYS A 491 16.20 -5.86 -1.83
N ARG A 492 15.32 -5.09 -1.15
CA ARG A 492 15.24 -5.05 0.31
C ARG A 492 14.91 -6.41 0.92
N LEU A 493 14.00 -7.18 0.32
CA LEU A 493 13.64 -8.51 0.81
C LEU A 493 14.83 -9.48 0.79
N ASN A 494 15.79 -9.27 -0.11
CA ASN A 494 16.99 -10.08 -0.30
C ASN A 494 18.26 -9.48 0.31
N GLY A 495 18.16 -8.36 1.05
CA GLY A 495 19.33 -7.70 1.64
C GLY A 495 20.27 -7.06 0.62
N ILE A 496 19.80 -6.79 -0.60
CA ILE A 496 20.56 -6.13 -1.67
C ILE A 496 20.34 -4.62 -1.56
N ASP A 497 21.42 -3.84 -1.69
CA ASP A 497 21.31 -2.38 -1.77
C ASP A 497 20.57 -1.96 -3.05
N PRO A 498 19.38 -1.32 -2.94
CA PRO A 498 18.61 -0.92 -4.10
C PRO A 498 19.34 0.10 -4.98
N GLU A 499 20.19 0.96 -4.43
CA GLU A 499 20.89 1.97 -5.23
C GLU A 499 21.99 1.33 -6.08
N ALA A 500 22.80 0.46 -5.49
CA ALA A 500 23.79 -0.33 -6.23
C ALA A 500 23.14 -1.20 -7.32
N TYR A 501 22.03 -1.88 -7.00
CA TYR A 501 21.30 -2.70 -7.97
C TYR A 501 20.78 -1.88 -9.15
N LEU A 502 20.10 -0.76 -8.90
CA LEU A 502 19.59 0.11 -9.96
C LEU A 502 20.73 0.74 -10.78
N ARG A 503 21.85 1.12 -10.15
CA ARG A 503 23.04 1.62 -10.85
C ARG A 503 23.58 0.57 -11.82
N HIS A 504 23.71 -0.68 -11.37
CA HIS A 504 24.18 -1.77 -12.21
C HIS A 504 23.22 -2.05 -13.36
N ILE A 505 21.93 -2.21 -13.08
CA ILE A 505 20.93 -2.49 -14.10
C ILE A 505 20.86 -1.39 -15.16
N LEU A 506 20.85 -0.12 -14.75
CA LEU A 506 20.84 1.00 -15.69
C LEU A 506 22.11 1.07 -16.54
N SER A 507 23.24 0.54 -16.05
CA SER A 507 24.48 0.49 -16.83
C SER A 507 24.51 -0.62 -17.89
N VAL A 508 23.76 -1.72 -17.69
CA VAL A 508 23.81 -2.89 -18.59
C VAL A 508 22.61 -3.02 -19.51
N LEU A 509 21.42 -2.58 -19.08
CA LEU A 509 20.19 -2.69 -19.88
C LEU A 509 20.26 -2.04 -21.28
N PRO A 510 20.98 -0.92 -21.50
CA PRO A 510 21.10 -0.35 -22.84
C PRO A 510 21.77 -1.26 -23.87
N GLU A 511 22.53 -2.27 -23.41
CA GLU A 511 23.25 -3.23 -24.25
C GLU A 511 22.71 -4.66 -24.11
N TRP A 512 21.69 -4.84 -23.26
CA TRP A 512 21.14 -6.15 -22.99
C TRP A 512 20.17 -6.56 -24.11
N PRO A 513 20.28 -7.79 -24.65
CA PRO A 513 19.52 -8.24 -25.82
C PRO A 513 18.01 -8.36 -25.59
#